data_AF-A0A937Z0W9-F1
#
_entry.id   AF-A0A937Z0W9-F1
#
_cell.length_a   1.000
_cell.length_b   1.000
_cell.length_c   1.000
_cell.angle_alpha   90.00
_cell.angle_beta   90.00
_cell.angle_gamma   90.00
#
_symmetry.space_group_name_H-M   'P 1'
#
loop_
_entity.id
_entity.type
_entity.pdbx_description
1 polymer ?
#
loop_
_entity_poly.entity_id
_entity_poly.type
_entity_poly.pdbx_seq_one_letter_code
_entity_poly.pdbx_strand_id
1 'polypeptide(L)'
;MFRDGSIMASQVGQSVEFPFTGSMVGLYYEIRQNAGIVSCEIDGKVVSEVDTSWGPTYKFNRQNCTMIATGLAPGDHVLRITVTDKRHELSAGSEFHLGYLMAAG
;
A
#
# COMPACT_ATOMS: atom_id res chain seq x y z
N MET A 1 -11.10 4.57 -7.37
CA MET A 1 -12.42 3.97 -7.73
C MET A 1 -12.46 2.55 -7.19
N PHE A 2 -13.57 2.09 -6.60
CA PHE A 2 -13.70 0.69 -6.15
C PHE A 2 -14.00 -0.20 -7.35
N ARG A 3 -13.18 -1.25 -7.59
CA ARG A 3 -13.33 -2.16 -8.72
C ARG A 3 -12.74 -3.53 -8.34
N ASP A 4 -13.42 -4.62 -8.71
CA ASP A 4 -12.94 -5.99 -8.48
C ASP A 4 -12.62 -6.33 -7.00
N GLY A 5 -13.24 -5.62 -6.05
CA GLY A 5 -13.03 -5.81 -4.61
C GLY A 5 -11.87 -4.98 -4.01
N SER A 6 -11.23 -4.10 -4.79
CA SER A 6 -10.15 -3.23 -4.35
C SER A 6 -10.43 -1.74 -4.61
N ILE A 7 -9.82 -0.88 -3.80
CA ILE A 7 -9.75 0.57 -4.05
C ILE A 7 -8.55 0.82 -4.97
N MET A 8 -8.82 1.34 -6.17
CA MET A 8 -7.79 1.64 -7.16
C MET A 8 -7.40 3.11 -7.16
N ALA A 9 -6.08 3.36 -7.21
CA ALA A 9 -5.44 4.62 -7.57
C ALA A 9 -4.57 4.41 -8.81
N SER A 10 -4.57 5.36 -9.75
CA SER A 10 -3.87 5.21 -11.04
C SER A 10 -2.96 6.38 -11.41
N GLN A 11 -2.90 7.40 -10.56
CA GLN A 11 -2.09 8.60 -10.78
C GLN A 11 -1.16 8.85 -9.60
N VAL A 12 0.06 9.29 -9.92
CA VAL A 12 1.04 9.77 -8.96
C VAL A 12 0.44 10.88 -8.10
N GLY A 13 0.71 10.84 -6.79
CA GLY A 13 0.20 11.81 -5.82
C GLY A 13 -1.22 11.53 -5.33
N GLN A 14 -1.96 10.57 -5.92
CA GLN A 14 -3.20 10.12 -5.31
C GLN A 14 -2.91 9.45 -3.98
N SER A 15 -3.67 9.85 -2.96
CA SER A 15 -3.53 9.34 -1.61
C SER A 15 -4.86 8.97 -1.00
N VAL A 16 -4.80 8.11 0.02
CA VAL A 16 -5.92 7.76 0.87
C VAL A 16 -5.44 7.70 2.32
N GLU A 17 -6.30 8.15 3.23
CA GLU A 17 -6.04 8.15 4.68
C GLU A 17 -7.00 7.19 5.38
N PHE A 18 -6.47 6.42 6.32
CA PHE A 18 -7.21 5.48 7.14
C PHE A 18 -6.87 5.71 8.61
N PRO A 19 -7.83 6.17 9.44
CA PRO A 19 -7.66 6.13 10.88
C PRO A 19 -7.70 4.66 11.35
N PHE A 20 -6.86 4.32 12.32
CA PHE A 20 -6.88 3.02 12.98
C PHE A 20 -6.52 3.17 14.46
N THR A 21 -7.00 2.24 15.28
CA THR A 21 -6.61 2.12 16.69
C THR A 21 -5.81 0.83 16.86
N GLY A 22 -4.65 0.92 17.48
CA GLY A 22 -3.81 -0.23 17.80
C GLY A 22 -2.32 0.09 17.80
N SER A 23 -1.48 -0.94 17.91
CA SER A 23 -0.01 -0.78 17.94
C SER A 23 0.68 -1.31 16.67
N MET A 24 -0.10 -1.83 15.72
CA MET A 24 0.41 -2.31 14.43
C MET A 24 -0.61 -2.15 13.31
N VAL A 25 -0.08 -1.99 12.09
CA VAL A 25 -0.89 -1.87 10.87
C VAL A 25 -0.21 -2.55 9.69
N GLY A 26 -1.00 -3.20 8.85
CA GLY A 26 -0.58 -3.89 7.64
C GLY A 26 -1.57 -3.70 6.49
N LEU A 27 -1.12 -4.01 5.28
CA LEU A 27 -1.91 -3.91 4.06
C LEU A 27 -2.11 -5.29 3.45
N TYR A 28 -3.28 -5.49 2.88
CA TYR A 28 -3.57 -6.53 1.92
C TYR A 28 -3.88 -5.86 0.57
N TYR A 29 -3.11 -6.19 -0.47
CA TYR A 29 -3.12 -5.50 -1.76
C TYR A 29 -2.81 -6.44 -2.91
N GLU A 30 -3.06 -5.98 -4.14
CA GLU A 30 -2.73 -6.74 -5.34
C GLU A 30 -1.35 -6.39 -5.87
N ILE A 31 -0.58 -7.42 -6.21
CA ILE A 31 0.61 -7.30 -7.04
C ILE A 31 0.20 -7.44 -8.51
N ARG A 32 0.50 -6.44 -9.35
CA ARG A 32 0.13 -6.41 -10.77
C ARG A 32 1.28 -5.98 -11.69
N GLN A 33 1.17 -6.26 -12.98
CA GLN A 33 2.18 -5.86 -13.97
C GLN A 33 2.30 -4.34 -14.11
N ASN A 34 1.20 -3.60 -13.95
CA ASN A 34 1.10 -2.16 -14.15
C ASN A 34 1.08 -1.38 -12.83
N ALA A 35 1.42 -2.03 -11.72
CA ALA A 35 1.40 -1.42 -10.40
C ALA A 35 2.71 -0.68 -10.08
N GLY A 36 2.65 0.29 -9.16
CA GLY A 36 3.76 1.14 -8.77
C GLY A 36 4.27 0.91 -7.35
N ILE A 37 5.10 1.83 -6.88
CA ILE A 37 5.53 1.92 -5.50
C ILE A 37 4.63 2.92 -4.75
N VAL A 38 4.17 2.54 -3.57
CA VAL A 38 3.42 3.43 -2.67
C VAL A 38 4.25 3.80 -1.45
N SER A 39 4.15 5.06 -1.02
CA SER A 39 4.68 5.55 0.24
C SER A 39 3.60 5.42 1.32
N CYS A 40 3.98 4.85 2.46
CA CYS A 40 3.13 4.69 3.62
C CYS A 40 3.63 5.59 4.75
N GLU A 41 2.74 6.43 5.26
CA GLU A 41 3.02 7.39 6.32
C GLU A 41 2.10 7.16 7.51
N ILE A 42 2.68 7.14 8.71
CA ILE A 42 1.92 7.05 9.96
C ILE A 42 2.11 8.35 10.72
N ASP A 43 1.01 9.02 11.07
CA ASP A 43 0.98 10.30 11.78
C ASP A 43 1.89 11.36 11.14
N GLY A 44 1.89 11.40 9.79
CA GLY A 44 2.67 12.34 8.98
C GLY A 44 4.15 11.99 8.83
N LYS A 45 4.60 10.79 9.22
CA LYS A 45 5.98 10.31 9.03
C LYS A 45 6.01 9.13 8.09
N VAL A 46 6.87 9.17 7.06
CA VAL A 46 7.11 8.02 6.17
C VAL A 46 7.74 6.89 6.98
N VAL A 47 7.08 5.73 6.97
CA VAL A 47 7.54 4.52 7.67
C VAL A 47 7.93 3.40 6.73
N SER A 48 7.39 3.38 5.50
CA SER A 48 7.65 2.32 4.52
C SER A 48 7.37 2.78 3.09
N GLU A 49 8.11 2.22 2.14
CA GLU A 49 7.76 2.25 0.71
C GLU A 49 7.51 0.80 0.26
N VAL A 50 6.37 0.55 -0.39
CA VAL A 50 5.94 -0.79 -0.79
C VAL A 50 5.86 -0.87 -2.30
N ASP A 51 6.70 -1.72 -2.90
CA ASP A 51 6.58 -2.08 -4.32
C ASP A 51 5.46 -3.10 -4.50
N THR A 52 4.46 -2.70 -5.28
CA THR A 52 3.27 -3.52 -5.56
C THR A 52 3.28 -4.09 -6.98
N SER A 53 4.42 -4.03 -7.66
CA SER A 53 4.58 -4.52 -9.02
C SER A 53 5.08 -5.97 -9.09
N TRP A 54 4.94 -6.60 -10.27
CA TRP A 54 5.56 -7.90 -10.51
C TRP A 54 7.06 -7.87 -10.27
N GLY A 55 7.52 -8.71 -9.34
CA GLY A 55 8.95 -8.97 -9.16
C GLY A 55 9.55 -9.75 -10.33
N PRO A 56 10.89 -9.84 -10.41
CA PRO A 56 11.60 -10.48 -11.52
C PRO A 56 11.29 -11.98 -11.64
N THR A 57 11.01 -12.65 -10.53
CA THR A 57 10.76 -14.11 -10.46
C THR A 57 9.30 -14.49 -10.72
N TYR A 58 8.35 -13.73 -10.16
CA TYR A 58 6.92 -14.08 -10.19
C TYR A 58 6.11 -13.03 -10.97
N LYS A 59 5.82 -13.34 -12.24
CA LYS A 59 5.19 -12.45 -13.23
C LYS A 59 3.73 -12.81 -13.49
N PHE A 60 2.90 -12.75 -12.45
CA PHE A 60 1.45 -12.94 -12.55
C PHE A 60 0.73 -12.16 -11.45
N ASN A 61 -0.52 -11.77 -11.70
CA ASN A 61 -1.33 -11.03 -10.74
C ASN A 61 -1.64 -11.89 -9.53
N ARG A 62 -1.38 -11.37 -8.32
CA ARG A 62 -1.62 -12.10 -7.07
C ARG A 62 -1.91 -11.14 -5.93
N GLN A 63 -2.54 -11.66 -4.90
CA GLN A 63 -2.70 -10.94 -3.65
C GLN A 63 -1.41 -11.05 -2.81
N ASN A 64 -1.11 -10.01 -2.04
CA ASN A 64 -0.03 -10.02 -1.08
C ASN A 64 -0.44 -9.28 0.19
N CYS A 65 0.24 -9.58 1.30
CA CYS A 65 0.11 -8.81 2.52
C CYS A 65 1.48 -8.38 3.03
N THR A 66 1.52 -7.23 3.70
CA THR A 66 2.75 -6.75 4.35
C THR A 66 2.41 -5.95 5.59
N MET A 67 3.26 -6.06 6.61
CA MET A 67 3.19 -5.17 7.77
C MET A 67 3.87 -3.85 7.43
N ILE A 68 3.18 -2.75 7.68
CA ILE A 68 3.70 -1.40 7.44
C ILE A 68 4.42 -0.89 8.68
N ALA A 69 3.85 -1.12 9.86
CA ALA A 69 4.48 -0.79 11.12
C ALA A 69 4.03 -1.72 12.24
N THR A 70 4.92 -1.92 13.20
CA THR A 70 4.69 -2.63 14.46
C THR A 70 5.33 -1.85 15.60
N GLY A 71 4.85 -2.06 16.83
CA GLY A 71 5.42 -1.41 18.02
C GLY A 71 5.11 0.08 18.12
N LEU A 72 4.01 0.53 17.51
CA LEU A 72 3.48 1.88 17.72
C LEU A 72 2.98 2.02 19.17
N ALA A 73 2.91 3.25 19.65
CA ALA A 73 2.28 3.52 20.94
C ALA A 73 0.81 3.06 20.88
N PRO A 74 0.27 2.38 21.91
CA PRO A 74 -1.15 2.01 21.89
C PRO A 74 -2.03 3.26 21.79
N GLY A 75 -2.92 3.31 20.80
CA GLY A 75 -3.83 4.43 20.62
C GLY A 75 -4.31 4.60 19.18
N ASP A 76 -4.80 5.80 18.90
CA ASP A 76 -5.29 6.19 17.59
C ASP A 76 -4.15 6.74 16.72
N HIS A 77 -4.14 6.32 15.46
CA HIS A 77 -3.16 6.66 14.46
C HIS A 77 -3.85 6.91 13.11
N VAL A 78 -3.13 7.57 12.20
CA VAL A 78 -3.57 7.73 10.82
C VAL A 78 -2.52 7.17 9.87
N LEU A 79 -2.91 6.17 9.07
CA LEU A 79 -2.12 5.70 7.94
C LEU A 79 -2.52 6.45 6.68
N ARG A 80 -1.58 7.16 6.06
CA ARG A 80 -1.71 7.72 4.72
C ARG A 80 -0.92 6.89 3.72
N ILE A 81 -1.55 6.46 2.64
CA ILE A 81 -0.94 5.72 1.54
C ILE A 81 -0.96 6.61 0.31
N THR A 82 0.18 6.79 -0.35
CA THR A 82 0.32 7.69 -1.52
C THR A 82 1.03 6.99 -2.66
N VAL A 83 0.47 7.08 -3.87
CA VAL A 83 1.14 6.61 -5.09
C VAL A 83 2.33 7.51 -5.38
N THR A 84 3.53 6.93 -5.40
CA THR A 84 4.76 7.66 -5.71
C THR A 84 4.99 7.76 -7.22
N ASP A 85 5.96 8.57 -7.62
CA ASP A 85 6.49 8.60 -8.99
C ASP A 85 7.45 7.43 -9.29
N LYS A 86 7.78 6.62 -8.29
CA LYS A 86 8.66 5.46 -8.41
C LYS A 86 7.89 4.23 -8.86
N ARG A 87 8.56 3.40 -9.67
CA ARG A 87 8.10 2.06 -10.05
C ARG A 87 9.30 1.16 -10.34
N HIS A 88 9.09 -0.15 -10.23
CA HIS A 88 10.05 -1.12 -10.73
C HIS A 88 10.23 -0.98 -12.26
N GLU A 89 11.43 -1.24 -12.77
CA GLU A 89 11.76 -1.12 -14.20
C GLU A 89 10.89 -2.02 -15.10
N LEU A 90 10.47 -3.16 -14.56
CA LEU A 90 9.60 -4.12 -15.25
C LEU A 90 8.11 -3.74 -15.20
N SER A 91 7.74 -2.70 -14.46
CA SER A 91 6.36 -2.29 -14.33
C SER A 91 5.86 -1.52 -15.54
N ALA A 92 4.66 -1.87 -16.01
CA ALA A 92 3.97 -1.19 -17.10
C ALA A 92 3.26 0.11 -16.68
N GLY A 93 3.23 0.44 -15.38
CA GLY A 93 2.45 1.57 -14.87
C GLY A 93 2.83 1.98 -13.45
N SER A 94 1.95 2.74 -12.80
CA SER A 94 2.09 3.22 -11.42
C SER A 94 0.79 3.04 -10.63
N GLU A 95 -0.05 2.08 -11.03
CA GLU A 95 -1.32 1.85 -10.35
C GLU A 95 -1.12 1.26 -8.95
N PHE A 96 -2.11 1.40 -8.10
CA PHE A 96 -2.18 0.74 -6.82
C PHE A 96 -3.58 0.22 -6.57
N HIS A 97 -3.66 -1.02 -6.09
CA HIS A 97 -4.91 -1.75 -5.87
C HIS A 97 -4.93 -2.25 -4.42
N LEU A 98 -5.61 -1.51 -3.55
CA LEU A 98 -5.73 -1.81 -2.13
C LEU A 98 -6.92 -2.73 -1.88
N GLY A 99 -6.72 -3.88 -1.26
CA GLY A 99 -7.80 -4.74 -0.78
C GLY A 99 -8.35 -4.24 0.56
N TYR A 100 -7.62 -4.48 1.64
CA TYR A 100 -8.02 -4.06 2.98
C TYR A 100 -6.81 -3.74 3.88
N LEU A 101 -7.10 -3.01 4.96
CA LEU A 101 -6.16 -2.69 6.01
C LEU A 101 -6.35 -3.67 7.18
N MET A 102 -5.25 -4.09 7.79
CA MET A 102 -5.26 -4.87 9.01
C MET A 102 -4.66 -4.01 10.11
N ALA A 103 -5.38 -3.79 11.20
CA ALA A 103 -4.86 -3.14 12.41
C ALA A 103 -5.05 -4.08 13.59
N ALA A 104 -4.10 -4.07 14.52
CA ALA A 104 -4.15 -4.90 15.71
C ALA A 104 -3.37 -4.27 16.87
N GLY A 105 -3.55 -4.85 18.06
CA GLY A 105 -2.90 -4.43 19.29
C GLY A 105 -3.81 -3.61 20.19
#